data_AF-A0A3D4GWZ1-F1
#
_entry.id   AF-A0A3D4GWZ1-F1
#
_cell.length_a   1.000
_cell.length_b   1.000
_cell.length_c   1.000
_cell.angle_alpha   90.00
_cell.angle_beta   90.00
_cell.angle_gamma   90.00
#
_symmetry.space_group_name_H-M   'P 1'
#
loop_
_entity.id
_entity.type
_entity.pdbx_description
1 polymer ?
#
loop_
_entity_poly.entity_id
_entity_poly.type
_entity_poly.pdbx_seq_one_letter_code
_entity_poly.pdbx_strand_id
1 'polypeptide(L)'
;MPIFETHLVLSDDKMIPVDTDACLVEIEGERRILLHLRDIHRRKAAETRSAMIFEYIEAGIFITDQNGIVLMASKTAAEVTGHSRDEVIGLDISQYHSDEGAQRWQNAIPHTNDEEAHVYEDMLQKNDGPELSVDWAMASFAVGSEAY
;
A
#
# COMPACT_ATOMS: atom_id res chain seq x y z
N MET A 1 22.99 5.57 15.51
CA MET A 1 23.14 6.88 14.83
C MET A 1 21.98 7.02 13.86
N PRO A 2 21.41 8.22 13.66
CA PRO A 2 20.30 8.40 12.74
C PRO A 2 20.79 8.21 11.30
N ILE A 3 20.05 7.41 10.54
CA ILE A 3 20.17 7.31 9.08
C ILE A 3 19.26 8.38 8.49
N PHE A 4 19.71 9.09 7.46
CA PHE A 4 18.91 10.07 6.75
C PHE A 4 19.04 9.89 5.23
N GLU A 5 17.95 10.12 4.51
CA GLU A 5 17.94 10.11 3.05
C GLU A 5 18.49 11.44 2.52
N THR A 6 19.42 11.39 1.56
CA THR A 6 19.96 12.57 0.87
C THR A 6 20.29 12.24 -0.59
N HIS A 7 20.80 13.21 -1.33
CA HIS A 7 21.27 13.01 -2.71
C HIS A 7 22.79 13.16 -2.76
N LEU A 8 23.46 12.15 -3.30
CA LEU A 8 24.86 12.24 -3.72
C LEU A 8 24.90 12.88 -5.10
N VAL A 9 25.60 14.01 -5.21
CA VAL A 9 25.86 14.68 -6.49
C VAL A 9 27.21 14.19 -7.02
N LEU A 10 27.19 13.53 -8.18
CA LEU A 10 28.38 13.07 -8.86
C LEU A 10 29.04 14.23 -9.65
N SER A 11 30.28 14.04 -10.09
CA SER A 11 31.04 15.04 -10.85
C SER A 11 30.42 15.40 -12.21
N ASP A 12 29.45 14.61 -12.69
CA ASP A 12 28.68 14.82 -13.93
C ASP A 12 27.27 15.40 -13.66
N ASP A 13 27.05 16.02 -12.48
CA ASP A 13 25.78 16.56 -11.98
C ASP A 13 24.65 15.52 -11.79
N LYS A 14 24.93 14.23 -12.01
CA LYS A 14 23.95 13.18 -11.73
C LYS A 14 23.70 13.07 -10.22
N MET A 15 22.42 13.09 -9.86
CA MET A 15 21.99 12.88 -8.48
C MET A 15 21.62 11.42 -8.25
N ILE A 16 22.20 10.80 -7.22
CA ILE A 16 21.85 9.46 -6.76
C ILE A 16 21.26 9.59 -5.35
N PRO A 17 20.02 9.12 -5.12
CA PRO A 17 19.48 9.09 -3.77
C PRO A 17 20.25 8.06 -2.94
N VAL A 18 20.67 8.45 -1.74
CA VAL A 18 21.44 7.61 -0.83
C VAL A 18 20.90 7.69 0.61
N ASP A 19 20.83 6.55 1.29
CA ASP A 19 20.77 6.52 2.75
C ASP A 19 22.17 6.81 3.28
N THR A 20 22.29 7.78 4.19
CA THR A 20 23.56 8.20 4.77
C THR A 20 23.54 8.09 6.28
N ASP A 21 24.59 7.53 6.84
CA ASP A 21 24.95 7.66 8.24
C ASP A 21 26.42 8.09 8.39
N ALA A 22 26.69 8.82 9.46
CA ALA A 22 28.01 9.35 9.77
C ALA A 22 28.40 8.94 11.18
N CYS A 23 29.57 8.33 11.32
CA CYS A 23 30.12 7.96 12.62
C CYS A 23 31.52 8.54 12.84
N LEU A 24 31.79 8.94 14.08
CA LEU A 24 33.12 9.37 14.49
C LEU A 24 33.93 8.12 14.82
N VAL A 25 35.06 7.93 14.12
CA VAL A 25 35.98 6.81 14.33
C VAL A 25 37.37 7.34 14.67
N GLU A 26 38.13 6.56 15.42
CA GLU A 26 39.54 6.85 15.73
C GLU A 26 40.42 5.90 14.93
N ILE A 27 41.28 6.47 14.08
CA ILE A 27 42.22 5.73 13.24
C ILE A 27 43.59 6.31 13.51
N GLU A 28 44.53 5.48 13.97
CA GLU A 28 45.91 5.90 14.29
C GLU A 28 45.99 7.08 15.29
N GLY A 29 45.06 7.13 16.25
CA GLY A 29 44.99 8.20 17.26
C GLY A 29 44.36 9.50 16.77
N GLU A 30 43.90 9.56 15.52
CA GLU A 30 43.21 10.72 14.97
C GLU A 30 41.71 10.46 14.76
N ARG A 31 40.89 11.44 15.15
CA ARG A 31 39.46 11.40 14.92
C ARG A 31 39.15 11.66 13.45
N ARG A 32 38.30 10.81 12.88
CA ARG A 32 37.81 10.87 11.50
C ARG A 32 36.31 10.67 11.46
N ILE A 33 35.67 11.21 10.43
CA ILE A 33 34.26 10.91 10.13
C ILE A 33 34.28 9.82 9.07
N LEU A 34 33.65 8.69 9.38
CA LEU A 34 33.33 7.66 8.42
C LEU A 34 31.90 7.91 7.93
N LEU A 35 31.75 8.04 6.62
CA LEU A 35 30.46 8.18 5.95
C LEU A 35 30.12 6.86 5.28
N HIS A 36 28.94 6.32 5.59
CA HIS A 36 28.35 5.24 4.83
C HIS A 36 27.30 5.80 3.90
N LEU A 37 27.36 5.43 2.63
CA LEU A 37 26.41 5.83 1.61
C LEU A 37 25.85 4.55 0.98
N ARG A 38 24.54 4.34 1.07
CA ARG A 38 23.85 3.23 0.41
C ARG A 38 22.97 3.79 -0.69
N ASP A 39 23.22 3.38 -1.93
CA ASP A 39 22.33 3.70 -3.07
C ASP A 39 20.93 3.11 -2.83
N ILE A 40 19.92 3.97 -2.86
CA ILE A 40 18.51 3.60 -2.68
C ILE A 40 17.68 3.83 -3.94
N HIS A 41 18.32 4.07 -5.10
CA HIS A 41 17.62 4.33 -6.36
C HIS A 41 16.65 3.20 -6.73
N ARG A 42 17.10 1.94 -6.60
CA ARG A 42 16.25 0.77 -6.86
C ARG A 42 15.07 0.68 -5.90
N ARG A 43 15.29 0.98 -4.61
CA ARG A 43 14.23 0.99 -3.59
C ARG A 43 13.18 2.04 -3.93
N LYS A 44 13.59 3.30 -4.14
CA LYS A 44 12.68 4.41 -4.45
C LYS A 44 11.94 4.21 -5.78
N ALA A 45 12.63 3.66 -6.80
CA ALA A 45 12.00 3.35 -8.08
C ALA A 45 10.94 2.26 -7.95
N ALA A 46 11.19 1.22 -7.14
CA ALA A 46 10.21 0.19 -6.85
C ALA A 46 8.99 0.74 -6.08
N GLU A 47 9.21 1.53 -5.02
CA GLU A 47 8.15 2.20 -4.26
C GLU A 47 7.28 3.10 -5.14
N THR A 48 7.92 3.95 -5.96
CA THR A 48 7.21 4.84 -6.89
C THR A 48 6.40 4.03 -7.90
N ARG A 49 6.97 2.93 -8.42
CA ARG A 49 6.27 2.06 -9.36
C ARG A 49 5.04 1.41 -8.73
N SER A 50 5.18 0.86 -7.52
CA SER A 50 4.06 0.26 -6.79
C SER A 50 2.96 1.29 -6.50
N ALA A 51 3.34 2.49 -6.04
CA ALA A 51 2.40 3.58 -5.79
C ALA A 51 1.64 3.98 -7.06
N MET A 52 2.33 4.09 -8.21
CA MET A 52 1.68 4.38 -9.49
C MET A 52 0.74 3.27 -9.94
N ILE A 53 1.12 2.00 -9.77
CA ILE A 53 0.23 0.88 -10.09
C ILE A 53 -1.04 0.96 -9.23
N PHE A 54 -0.90 1.13 -7.92
CA PHE A 54 -2.02 1.25 -7.01
C PHE A 54 -2.93 2.45 -7.34
N GLU A 55 -2.35 3.60 -7.69
CA GLU A 55 -3.10 4.83 -7.95
C GLU A 55 -3.85 4.81 -9.31
N TYR A 56 -3.26 4.21 -10.35
CA TYR A 56 -3.76 4.31 -11.72
C TYR A 56 -4.32 3.01 -12.31
N ILE A 57 -4.38 1.93 -11.55
CA ILE A 57 -5.03 0.70 -12.01
C ILE A 57 -6.53 0.95 -12.20
N GLU A 58 -7.07 0.47 -13.33
CA GLU A 58 -8.51 0.53 -13.65
C GLU A 58 -9.31 -0.53 -12.87
N ALA A 59 -8.89 -0.85 -11.66
CA ALA A 59 -9.58 -1.73 -10.72
C ALA A 59 -9.75 -1.01 -9.38
N GLY A 60 -10.93 -1.14 -8.77
CA GLY A 60 -11.13 -0.69 -7.39
C GLY A 60 -10.35 -1.57 -6.44
N ILE A 61 -9.31 -1.03 -5.80
CA ILE A 61 -8.55 -1.74 -4.78
C ILE A 61 -8.85 -1.12 -3.43
N PHE A 62 -9.21 -1.97 -2.48
CA PHE A 62 -9.31 -1.64 -1.06
C PHE A 62 -8.30 -2.50 -0.31
N ILE A 63 -7.59 -1.90 0.63
CA ILE A 63 -6.80 -2.61 1.64
C ILE A 63 -7.50 -2.37 2.96
N THR A 64 -7.86 -3.46 3.65
CA THR A 64 -8.58 -3.41 4.92
C THR A 64 -7.70 -3.89 6.06
N ASP A 65 -8.13 -3.67 7.30
CA ASP A 65 -7.69 -4.49 8.42
C ASP A 65 -8.46 -5.82 8.45
N GLN A 66 -8.12 -6.69 9.40
CA GLN A 66 -8.80 -7.97 9.62
C GLN A 66 -10.30 -7.88 9.97
N ASN A 67 -10.81 -6.68 10.29
CA ASN A 67 -12.21 -6.44 10.59
C ASN A 67 -12.96 -5.83 9.40
N GLY A 68 -12.28 -5.57 8.27
CA GLY A 68 -12.88 -4.94 7.09
C GLY A 68 -12.85 -3.43 7.07
N ILE A 69 -12.17 -2.82 8.03
CA ILE A 69 -12.03 -1.37 8.06
C ILE A 69 -11.02 -0.95 7.00
N VAL A 70 -11.45 -0.14 6.05
CA VAL A 70 -10.60 0.29 4.94
C VAL A 70 -9.46 1.17 5.44
N LEU A 71 -8.23 0.72 5.20
CA LEU A 71 -6.99 1.44 5.51
C LEU A 71 -6.49 2.25 4.31
N MET A 72 -6.70 1.72 3.10
CA MET A 72 -6.33 2.39 1.85
C MET A 72 -7.32 2.05 0.74
N ALA A 73 -7.53 2.99 -0.18
CA ALA A 73 -8.33 2.80 -1.39
C ALA A 73 -7.64 3.43 -2.60
N SER A 74 -7.67 2.76 -3.76
CA SER A 74 -7.20 3.32 -5.03
C SER A 74 -8.10 4.47 -5.50
N LYS A 75 -7.63 5.27 -6.45
CA LYS A 75 -8.47 6.31 -7.08
C LYS A 75 -9.73 5.71 -7.71
N THR A 76 -9.58 4.60 -8.42
CA THR A 76 -10.70 3.88 -9.05
C THR A 76 -11.70 3.36 -8.02
N ALA A 77 -11.26 2.93 -6.84
CA ALA A 77 -12.14 2.50 -5.74
C ALA A 77 -13.04 3.64 -5.24
N ALA A 78 -12.49 4.85 -5.10
CA ALA A 78 -13.26 6.04 -4.76
C ALA A 78 -14.27 6.39 -5.86
N GLU A 79 -13.84 6.36 -7.12
CA GLU A 79 -14.71 6.66 -8.28
C GLU A 79 -15.88 5.68 -8.41
N VAL A 80 -15.64 4.37 -8.26
CA VAL A 80 -16.68 3.35 -8.42
C VAL A 80 -17.70 3.34 -7.29
N THR A 81 -17.26 3.64 -6.06
CA THR A 81 -18.15 3.72 -4.89
C THR A 81 -18.92 5.05 -4.81
N GLY A 82 -18.45 6.09 -5.50
CA GLY A 82 -19.05 7.42 -5.46
C GLY A 82 -18.67 8.23 -4.22
N HIS A 83 -17.60 7.83 -3.52
CA HIS A 83 -17.05 8.54 -2.37
C HIS A 83 -15.70 9.16 -2.70
N SER A 84 -15.30 10.18 -1.95
CA SER A 84 -13.90 10.60 -1.92
C SER A 84 -13.05 9.58 -1.16
N ARG A 85 -11.76 9.50 -1.45
CA ARG A 85 -10.84 8.57 -0.77
C ARG A 85 -10.85 8.76 0.76
N ASP A 86 -10.92 10.01 1.22
CA ASP A 86 -10.92 10.34 2.64
C ASP A 86 -12.22 9.90 3.34
N GLU A 87 -13.34 9.83 2.61
CA GLU A 87 -14.59 9.26 3.11
C GLU A 87 -14.54 7.74 3.15
N VAL A 88 -13.89 7.09 2.17
CA VAL A 88 -13.77 5.63 2.12
C VAL A 88 -12.91 5.09 3.27
N ILE A 89 -11.81 5.77 3.59
CA ILE A 89 -10.88 5.33 4.64
C ILE A 89 -11.59 5.34 6.01
N GLY A 90 -11.50 4.23 6.72
CA GLY A 90 -12.13 4.02 8.02
C GLY A 90 -13.56 3.49 7.96
N LEU A 91 -14.15 3.33 6.76
CA LEU A 91 -15.45 2.67 6.61
C LEU A 91 -15.28 1.15 6.57
N ASP A 92 -16.35 0.46 6.96
CA ASP A 92 -16.46 -0.98 6.82
C ASP A 92 -16.76 -1.34 5.36
N ILE A 93 -15.90 -2.14 4.73
CA ILE A 93 -16.03 -2.52 3.33
C ILE A 93 -17.36 -3.23 3.03
N SER A 94 -17.97 -3.90 4.01
CA SER A 94 -19.23 -4.61 3.85
C SER A 94 -20.40 -3.71 3.44
N GLN A 95 -20.33 -2.40 3.68
CA GLN A 95 -21.34 -1.44 3.24
C GLN A 95 -21.48 -1.35 1.70
N TYR A 96 -20.45 -1.78 0.97
CA TYR A 96 -20.46 -1.80 -0.50
C TYR A 96 -20.97 -3.14 -1.06
N HIS A 97 -21.37 -4.07 -0.20
CA HIS A 97 -21.93 -5.35 -0.57
C HIS A 97 -23.43 -5.39 -0.26
N SER A 98 -24.16 -6.31 -0.90
CA SER A 98 -25.48 -6.73 -0.43
C SER A 98 -25.38 -7.41 0.94
N ASP A 99 -26.48 -7.55 1.70
CA ASP A 99 -26.47 -8.29 2.98
C ASP A 99 -25.90 -9.72 2.82
N GLU A 100 -26.24 -10.40 1.71
CA GLU A 100 -25.68 -11.71 1.39
C GLU A 100 -24.18 -11.64 1.04
N GLY A 101 -23.78 -10.62 0.28
CA GLY A 101 -22.39 -10.35 -0.08
C GLY A 101 -21.52 -10.07 1.13
N ALA A 102 -21.98 -9.21 2.04
CA ALA A 102 -21.33 -8.89 3.30
C ALA A 102 -21.13 -10.15 4.15
N GLN A 103 -22.15 -11.01 4.26
CA GLN A 103 -22.04 -12.26 4.99
C GLN A 103 -21.05 -13.23 4.34
N ARG A 104 -21.02 -13.31 3.00
CA ARG A 104 -20.00 -14.10 2.27
C ARG A 104 -18.60 -13.55 2.53
N TRP A 105 -18.44 -12.24 2.47
CA TRP A 105 -17.17 -11.55 2.73
C TRP A 105 -16.65 -11.85 4.15
N GLN A 106 -17.48 -11.64 5.17
CA GLN A 106 -17.13 -11.94 6.57
C GLN A 106 -16.76 -13.41 6.80
N ASN A 107 -17.41 -14.34 6.10
CA ASN A 107 -17.09 -15.76 6.19
C ASN A 107 -15.80 -16.13 5.44
N ALA A 108 -15.41 -15.34 4.43
CA ALA A 108 -14.26 -15.63 3.59
C ALA A 108 -12.93 -15.12 4.18
N ILE A 109 -12.90 -13.97 4.87
CA ILE A 109 -11.65 -13.40 5.46
C ILE A 109 -10.90 -14.39 6.36
N PRO A 110 -11.55 -15.15 7.26
CA PRO A 110 -10.82 -16.09 8.11
C PRO A 110 -10.23 -17.29 7.34
N HIS A 111 -10.67 -17.51 6.10
CA HIS A 111 -10.33 -18.66 5.27
C HIS A 111 -9.47 -18.28 4.06
N THR A 112 -9.25 -16.99 3.81
CA THR A 112 -8.30 -16.53 2.79
C THR A 112 -6.88 -16.78 3.29
N ASN A 113 -6.01 -17.22 2.39
CA ASN A 113 -4.59 -17.38 2.63
C ASN A 113 -3.79 -16.67 1.53
N ASP A 114 -2.48 -16.54 1.72
CA ASP A 114 -1.59 -15.85 0.79
C ASP A 114 -1.45 -16.54 -0.59
N GLU A 115 -2.08 -17.70 -0.81
CA GLU A 115 -1.86 -18.54 -2.00
C GLU A 115 -2.91 -18.34 -3.11
N GLU A 116 -4.19 -18.17 -2.77
CA GLU A 116 -5.26 -18.01 -3.77
C GLU A 116 -6.27 -16.92 -3.42
N ALA A 117 -6.54 -16.04 -4.38
CA ALA A 117 -7.59 -15.05 -4.26
C ALA A 117 -8.96 -15.71 -4.40
N HIS A 118 -9.88 -15.41 -3.48
CA HIS A 118 -11.28 -15.78 -3.61
C HIS A 118 -11.98 -14.79 -4.53
N VAL A 119 -12.48 -15.29 -5.66
CA VAL A 119 -13.18 -14.48 -6.67
C VAL A 119 -14.65 -14.87 -6.73
N TYR A 120 -15.53 -13.87 -6.74
CA TYR A 120 -16.96 -14.06 -6.91
C TYR A 120 -17.60 -12.82 -7.57
N GLU A 121 -18.70 -13.04 -8.29
CA GLU A 121 -19.50 -11.95 -8.86
C GLU A 121 -20.53 -11.47 -7.83
N ASP A 122 -20.66 -10.14 -7.66
CA ASP A 122 -21.69 -9.54 -6.79
C ASP A 122 -22.05 -8.12 -7.27
N MET A 123 -23.07 -7.54 -6.66
CA MET A 123 -23.45 -6.15 -6.87
C MET A 123 -22.74 -5.24 -5.86
N LEU A 124 -22.02 -4.24 -6.37
CA LEU A 124 -21.45 -3.15 -5.59
C LEU A 124 -22.54 -2.10 -5.31
N GLN A 125 -22.78 -1.84 -4.04
CA GLN A 125 -23.64 -0.74 -3.58
C GLN A 125 -22.84 0.56 -3.57
N LYS A 126 -23.33 1.56 -4.30
CA LYS A 126 -22.73 2.90 -4.35
C LYS A 126 -23.37 3.80 -3.31
N ASN A 127 -22.66 4.87 -2.94
CA ASN A 127 -23.23 5.93 -2.11
C ASN A 127 -24.46 6.58 -2.76
N ASP A 128 -24.38 6.79 -4.07
CA ASP A 128 -25.44 7.39 -4.88
C ASP A 128 -25.42 6.78 -6.30
N GLY A 129 -26.61 6.48 -6.82
CA GLY A 129 -26.78 5.88 -8.14
C GLY A 129 -27.02 4.36 -8.15
N PRO A 130 -27.10 3.76 -9.35
CA PRO A 130 -27.45 2.35 -9.49
C PRO A 130 -26.30 1.45 -9.05
N GLU A 131 -26.68 0.29 -8.49
CA GLU A 131 -25.77 -0.81 -8.19
C GLU A 131 -24.98 -1.21 -9.45
N LEU A 132 -23.73 -1.61 -9.25
CA LEU A 132 -22.84 -2.03 -10.33
C LEU A 132 -22.47 -3.50 -10.17
N SER A 133 -22.65 -4.29 -11.22
CA SER A 133 -22.14 -5.66 -11.25
C SER A 133 -20.62 -5.62 -11.29
N VAL A 134 -19.96 -6.29 -10.34
CA VAL A 134 -18.50 -6.34 -10.23
C VAL A 134 -18.01 -7.75 -9.88
N ASP A 135 -16.78 -8.03 -10.26
CA ASP A 135 -16.04 -9.21 -9.80
C ASP A 135 -15.23 -8.80 -8.56
N TRP A 136 -15.60 -9.32 -7.41
CA TRP A 136 -14.83 -9.15 -6.18
C TRP A 136 -13.74 -10.19 -6.13
N ALA A 137 -12.50 -9.74 -6.01
CA ALA A 137 -11.35 -10.58 -5.74
C ALA A 137 -10.75 -10.19 -4.39
N MET A 138 -10.62 -11.16 -3.49
CA MET A 138 -10.06 -10.94 -2.15
C MET A 138 -8.89 -11.89 -1.92
N ALA A 139 -7.79 -11.34 -1.41
CA ALA A 139 -6.65 -12.08 -0.91
C ALA A 139 -6.21 -11.42 0.40
N SER A 140 -5.78 -12.23 1.37
CA SER A 140 -5.15 -11.74 2.60
C SER A 140 -3.63 -11.77 2.45
N PHE A 141 -2.95 -10.89 3.17
CA PHE A 141 -1.49 -10.94 3.29
C PHE A 141 -1.02 -10.39 4.63
N ALA A 142 0.16 -10.82 5.07
CA ALA A 142 0.77 -10.32 6.30
C ALA A 142 2.01 -9.46 6.03
N VAL A 143 2.10 -8.31 6.71
CA VAL A 143 3.30 -7.47 6.74
C VAL A 143 3.79 -7.38 8.17
N GLY A 144 4.87 -8.10 8.48
CA GLY A 144 5.39 -8.19 9.85
C GLY A 144 4.46 -9.01 10.74
N SER A 145 3.85 -8.36 11.75
CA SER A 145 2.87 -8.98 12.66
C SER A 145 1.42 -8.61 12.37
N GLU A 146 1.18 -7.81 11.33
CA GLU A 146 -0.15 -7.32 10.96
C GLU A 146 -0.66 -8.05 9.72
N ALA A 147 -1.95 -8.37 9.73
CA ALA A 147 -2.66 -9.00 8.62
C ALA A 147 -3.61 -8.00 7.97
N TYR A 148 -3.73 -8.10 6.65
CA TYR A 148 -4.45 -7.19 5.76
C TYR A 148 -5.33 -7.99 4.81
#